data_AF-H1CYV9-F1
#
_entry.id   AF-H1CYV9-F1
#
_cell.length_a   1.000
_cell.length_b   1.000
_cell.length_c   1.000
_cell.angle_alpha   90.00
_cell.angle_beta   90.00
_cell.angle_gamma   90.00
#
_symmetry.space_group_name_H-M   'P 1'
#
loop_
_entity.id
_entity.type
_entity.pdbx_description
1 polymer ?
#
loop_
_entity_poly.entity_id
_entity_poly.type
_entity_poly.pdbx_seq_one_letter_code
_entity_poly.pdbx_strand_id
1 'polypeptide(L)'
;MTIEKCKDFIKDGYGTWDDTSKPTTFANMYDFMKNQNNVVMNLASGIWQPSTSYTVGAIIRSPNLPAGCVATCTTAGTSGTTEPKWTAYGTTVADGSCKWKVNTDSQDTMVSEMNKAITSAINSLHNTIKSEITKTLSDTMHAQYPVGSYIYSDKSANPSTYLPYMSDTTWVQTAAGRVLIGAGKADSGTVYNAGATGGEEKHKLSIEELPVVKGDLQFRLLNGDSNIVAGGFNKSPNGVFTYKQHGGGEWGGSIQSGPSAAQNTDIISMNFGNDVPHNNMPPYVTVYIFHRLK
;
A
#
# COMPACT_ATOMS: atom_id res chain seq x y z
N MET A 1 -7.28 -53.61 -18.71
CA MET A 1 -7.64 -54.65 -19.70
C MET A 1 -6.75 -54.46 -20.90
N THR A 2 -5.99 -55.48 -21.27
CA THR A 2 -5.17 -55.46 -22.49
C THR A 2 -6.02 -56.05 -23.60
N ILE A 3 -6.31 -55.28 -24.65
CA ILE A 3 -7.09 -55.76 -25.78
C ILE A 3 -6.17 -56.68 -26.60
N GLU A 4 -6.52 -57.96 -26.69
CA GLU A 4 -5.80 -58.90 -27.54
C GLU A 4 -6.03 -58.54 -29.02
N LYS A 5 -5.01 -58.74 -29.86
CA LYS A 5 -5.18 -58.65 -31.31
C LYS A 5 -6.27 -59.63 -31.75
N CYS A 6 -7.23 -59.16 -32.54
CA CYS A 6 -8.20 -60.04 -33.21
C CYS A 6 -7.44 -60.94 -34.20
N LYS A 7 -7.51 -62.25 -33.95
CA LYS A 7 -6.85 -63.25 -34.80
C LYS A 7 -7.67 -63.48 -36.07
N ASP A 8 -6.97 -63.67 -37.18
CA ASP A 8 -7.52 -64.07 -38.47
C ASP A 8 -7.45 -65.60 -38.59
N PHE A 9 -8.56 -66.22 -38.95
CA PHE A 9 -8.66 -67.68 -38.99
C PHE A 9 -7.66 -68.32 -39.97
N ILE A 10 -7.43 -67.71 -41.14
CA ILE A 10 -6.56 -68.27 -42.16
C ILE A 10 -5.14 -67.74 -42.01
N LYS A 11 -4.97 -66.41 -41.87
CA LYS A 11 -3.64 -65.77 -41.87
C LYS A 11 -2.83 -66.07 -40.62
N ASP A 12 -3.49 -66.29 -39.48
CA ASP A 12 -2.81 -66.65 -38.24
C ASP A 12 -2.73 -68.18 -38.05
N GLY A 13 -3.03 -68.97 -39.09
CA GLY A 13 -2.75 -70.41 -39.14
C GLY A 13 -3.73 -71.30 -38.37
N TYR A 14 -4.96 -70.84 -38.15
CA TYR A 14 -6.01 -71.61 -37.46
C TYR A 14 -6.89 -72.43 -38.43
N GLY A 15 -6.86 -72.15 -39.73
CA GLY A 15 -7.68 -72.76 -40.78
C GLY A 15 -6.92 -73.65 -41.76
N THR A 16 -5.97 -74.46 -41.30
CA THR A 16 -5.15 -75.38 -42.10
C THR A 16 -5.74 -76.81 -42.14
N TRP A 17 -7.05 -76.90 -42.33
CA TRP A 17 -7.81 -78.16 -42.38
C TRP A 17 -7.49 -79.08 -43.57
N ASP A 18 -6.95 -78.51 -44.65
CA ASP A 18 -6.55 -79.17 -45.89
C ASP A 18 -5.04 -79.44 -45.99
N ASP A 19 -4.25 -78.90 -45.06
CA ASP A 19 -2.81 -79.14 -44.96
C ASP A 19 -2.53 -80.32 -44.00
N THR A 20 -2.33 -81.49 -44.59
CA THR A 20 -2.00 -82.72 -43.84
C THR A 20 -0.69 -82.64 -43.04
N SER A 21 0.18 -81.66 -43.31
CA SER A 21 1.44 -81.46 -42.57
C SER A 21 1.26 -80.63 -41.30
N LYS A 22 0.17 -79.84 -41.21
CA LYS A 22 -0.17 -78.96 -40.08
C LYS A 22 -1.68 -78.85 -39.89
N PRO A 23 -2.40 -79.94 -39.59
CA PRO A 23 -3.86 -79.89 -39.48
C PRO A 23 -4.30 -79.00 -38.32
N THR A 24 -5.38 -78.24 -38.51
CA THR A 24 -6.03 -77.50 -37.41
C THR A 24 -6.40 -78.47 -36.28
N THR A 25 -5.84 -78.25 -35.08
CA THR A 25 -6.18 -79.05 -33.92
C THR A 25 -7.38 -78.48 -33.16
N PHE A 26 -8.00 -79.29 -32.31
CA PHE A 26 -9.02 -78.81 -31.37
C PHE A 26 -8.50 -77.69 -30.45
N ALA A 27 -7.22 -77.73 -30.06
CA ALA A 27 -6.60 -76.67 -29.26
C ALA A 27 -6.49 -75.36 -30.05
N ASN A 28 -6.11 -75.42 -31.34
CA ASN A 28 -6.11 -74.25 -32.22
C ASN A 28 -7.51 -73.62 -32.32
N MET A 29 -8.55 -74.44 -32.51
CA MET A 29 -9.92 -73.92 -32.61
C MET A 29 -10.40 -73.30 -31.29
N TYR A 30 -10.08 -73.94 -30.15
CA TYR A 30 -10.40 -73.40 -28.83
C TYR A 30 -9.75 -72.04 -28.58
N ASP A 31 -8.46 -71.90 -28.92
CA ASP A 31 -7.73 -70.64 -28.77
C ASP A 31 -8.27 -69.52 -29.66
N PHE A 32 -8.67 -69.85 -30.88
CA PHE A 32 -9.31 -68.90 -31.79
C PHE A 32 -10.66 -68.45 -31.24
N MET A 33 -11.54 -69.37 -30.86
CA MET A 33 -12.86 -69.05 -30.29
C MET A 33 -12.74 -68.23 -29.00
N LYS A 34 -11.77 -68.54 -28.13
CA LYS A 34 -11.49 -67.75 -26.93
C LYS A 34 -11.05 -66.32 -27.25
N ASN A 35 -10.17 -66.14 -28.24
CA ASN A 35 -9.77 -64.81 -28.69
C ASN A 35 -10.95 -64.02 -29.27
N GLN A 36 -11.76 -64.64 -30.14
CA GLN A 36 -12.95 -64.00 -30.71
C GLN A 36 -13.94 -63.60 -29.61
N ASN A 37 -14.21 -64.48 -28.65
CA ASN A 37 -15.08 -64.16 -27.52
C ASN A 37 -14.53 -62.99 -26.69
N ASN A 38 -13.23 -62.98 -26.37
CA ASN A 38 -12.62 -61.87 -25.64
C ASN A 38 -12.73 -60.55 -26.39
N VAL A 39 -12.47 -60.54 -27.70
CA VAL A 39 -12.60 -59.33 -28.54
C VAL A 39 -14.04 -58.85 -28.59
N VAL A 40 -15.01 -59.76 -28.77
CA VAL A 40 -16.45 -59.44 -28.80
C VAL A 40 -16.90 -58.87 -27.45
N MET A 41 -16.49 -59.47 -26.32
CA MET A 41 -16.86 -58.97 -24.99
C MET A 41 -16.27 -57.57 -24.71
N ASN A 42 -15.04 -57.31 -25.19
CA ASN A 42 -14.46 -55.97 -25.10
C ASN A 42 -15.22 -54.96 -25.99
N LEU A 43 -15.63 -55.34 -27.20
CA LEU A 43 -16.43 -54.47 -28.06
C LEU A 43 -17.83 -54.21 -27.48
N ALA A 44 -18.46 -55.25 -26.93
CA ALA A 44 -19.77 -55.18 -26.28
C ALA A 44 -19.79 -54.18 -25.11
N SER A 45 -18.66 -53.99 -24.42
CA SER A 45 -18.54 -53.01 -23.35
C SER A 45 -18.62 -51.54 -23.82
N GLY A 46 -18.37 -51.27 -25.11
CA GLY A 46 -18.42 -49.93 -25.71
C GLY A 46 -19.72 -49.61 -26.45
N ILE A 47 -20.66 -50.55 -26.51
CA ILE A 47 -21.97 -50.39 -27.12
C ILE A 47 -23.08 -50.55 -26.09
N TRP A 48 -24.26 -50.00 -26.37
CA TRP A 48 -25.41 -50.25 -25.52
C TRP A 48 -25.77 -51.75 -25.56
N GLN A 49 -26.04 -52.34 -24.38
CA GLN A 49 -26.44 -53.74 -24.22
C GLN A 49 -27.71 -53.80 -23.35
N PRO A 50 -28.68 -54.68 -23.68
CA PRO A 50 -29.90 -54.82 -22.89
C PRO A 50 -29.61 -55.42 -21.50
N SER A 51 -30.40 -55.04 -20.50
CA SER A 51 -30.35 -55.59 -19.13
C SER A 51 -28.95 -55.58 -18.51
N THR A 52 -28.13 -54.59 -18.85
CA THR A 52 -26.71 -54.50 -18.47
C THR A 52 -26.49 -53.38 -17.47
N SER A 53 -25.67 -53.65 -16.45
CA SER A 53 -25.35 -52.64 -15.43
C SER A 53 -24.25 -51.69 -15.90
N TYR A 54 -24.51 -50.40 -15.76
CA TYR A 54 -23.59 -49.32 -16.10
C TYR A 54 -23.31 -48.41 -14.91
N THR A 55 -22.07 -47.94 -14.81
CA THR A 55 -21.63 -46.96 -13.83
C THR A 55 -21.71 -45.53 -14.39
N VAL A 56 -21.75 -44.53 -13.51
CA VAL A 56 -21.69 -43.11 -13.94
C VAL A 56 -20.38 -42.87 -14.70
N GLY A 57 -20.47 -42.19 -15.84
CA GLY A 57 -19.35 -41.91 -16.73
C GLY A 57 -19.10 -42.98 -17.80
N ALA A 58 -19.81 -44.13 -17.77
CA ALA A 58 -19.74 -45.10 -18.87
C ALA A 58 -20.20 -44.47 -20.19
N ILE A 59 -19.41 -44.65 -21.25
CA ILE A 59 -19.71 -44.12 -22.58
C ILE A 59 -20.08 -45.29 -23.48
N ILE A 60 -21.28 -45.23 -24.06
CA ILE A 60 -21.76 -46.24 -24.99
C ILE A 60 -22.06 -45.64 -26.36
N ARG A 61 -22.03 -46.52 -27.38
CA ARG A 61 -22.42 -46.23 -28.75
C ARG A 61 -23.58 -47.11 -29.19
N SER A 62 -24.33 -46.64 -30.16
CA SER A 62 -25.39 -47.38 -30.83
C SER A 62 -25.53 -46.88 -32.27
N PRO A 63 -25.83 -47.76 -33.24
CA PRO A 63 -26.25 -47.35 -34.59
C PRO A 63 -27.50 -46.45 -34.61
N ASN A 64 -28.33 -46.52 -33.56
CA ASN A 64 -29.58 -45.77 -33.45
C ASN A 64 -29.39 -44.38 -32.78
N LEU A 65 -28.20 -44.07 -32.27
CA LEU A 65 -27.87 -42.72 -31.79
C LEU A 65 -27.80 -41.75 -32.98
N PRO A 66 -28.10 -40.45 -32.77
CA PRO A 66 -27.83 -39.44 -33.78
C PRO A 66 -26.35 -39.48 -34.23
N ALA A 67 -26.10 -39.25 -35.52
CA ALA A 67 -24.75 -39.31 -36.08
C ALA A 67 -23.77 -38.41 -35.30
N GLY A 68 -22.58 -38.95 -35.00
CA GLY A 68 -21.55 -38.24 -34.21
C GLY A 68 -21.81 -38.18 -32.70
N CYS A 69 -22.87 -38.83 -32.21
CA CYS A 69 -23.19 -38.84 -30.78
C CYS A 69 -22.76 -40.13 -30.06
N VAL A 70 -22.54 -39.98 -28.76
CA VAL A 70 -22.35 -41.04 -27.77
C VAL A 70 -23.33 -40.79 -26.62
N ALA A 71 -23.66 -41.83 -25.87
CA ALA A 71 -24.44 -41.67 -24.65
C ALA A 71 -23.53 -41.85 -23.43
N THR A 72 -23.50 -40.84 -22.56
CA THR A 72 -22.73 -40.90 -21.31
C THR A 72 -23.70 -41.16 -20.15
N CYS A 73 -23.42 -42.20 -19.36
CA CYS A 73 -24.23 -42.54 -18.20
C CYS A 73 -24.12 -41.45 -17.13
N THR A 74 -25.23 -40.79 -16.80
CA THR A 74 -25.31 -39.78 -15.73
C THR A 74 -25.88 -40.34 -14.43
N THR A 75 -26.53 -41.50 -14.47
CA THR A 75 -27.07 -42.19 -13.29
C THR A 75 -26.82 -43.69 -13.44
N ALA A 76 -26.02 -44.25 -12.53
CA ALA A 76 -25.71 -45.67 -12.53
C ALA A 76 -26.98 -46.52 -12.30
N GLY A 77 -27.01 -47.70 -12.91
CA GLY A 77 -28.17 -48.58 -12.87
C GLY A 77 -28.03 -49.71 -13.88
N THR A 78 -29.17 -50.31 -14.25
CA THR A 78 -29.28 -51.35 -15.27
C THR A 78 -30.12 -50.81 -16.43
N SER A 79 -29.63 -50.99 -17.67
CA SER A 79 -30.37 -50.63 -18.88
C SER A 79 -31.68 -51.43 -19.01
N GLY A 80 -32.60 -50.92 -19.83
CA GLY A 80 -33.84 -51.61 -20.15
C GLY A 80 -33.61 -52.91 -20.92
N THR A 81 -34.68 -53.68 -21.07
CA THR A 81 -34.68 -54.90 -21.89
C THR A 81 -34.71 -54.61 -23.39
N THR A 82 -35.09 -53.39 -23.79
CA THR A 82 -35.14 -52.89 -25.17
C THR A 82 -34.40 -51.56 -25.23
N GLU A 83 -33.70 -51.33 -26.34
CA GLU A 83 -32.94 -50.10 -26.52
C GLU A 83 -33.85 -48.87 -26.43
N PRO A 84 -33.46 -47.84 -25.66
CA PRO A 84 -34.26 -46.64 -25.55
C PRO A 84 -34.27 -45.88 -26.88
N LYS A 85 -35.36 -45.16 -27.15
CA LYS A 85 -35.41 -44.24 -28.28
C LYS A 85 -34.51 -43.03 -27.98
N TRP A 86 -33.34 -42.98 -28.61
CA TRP A 86 -32.42 -41.87 -28.45
C TRP A 86 -33.04 -40.55 -28.93
N THR A 87 -32.84 -39.51 -28.13
CA THR A 87 -33.33 -38.15 -28.39
C THR A 87 -32.23 -37.28 -28.99
N ALA A 88 -32.57 -36.02 -29.30
CA ALA A 88 -31.63 -35.07 -29.88
C ALA A 88 -30.40 -34.83 -28.98
N TYR A 89 -29.31 -34.35 -29.58
CA TYR A 89 -28.13 -33.91 -28.85
C TYR A 89 -28.47 -32.99 -27.67
N GLY A 90 -27.74 -33.13 -26.56
CA GLY A 90 -27.85 -32.30 -25.36
C GLY A 90 -29.00 -32.69 -24.43
N THR A 91 -29.77 -33.71 -24.77
CA THR A 91 -30.90 -34.19 -23.96
C THR A 91 -30.54 -35.42 -23.13
N THR A 92 -31.38 -35.70 -22.12
CA THR A 92 -31.24 -36.86 -21.25
C THR A 92 -32.31 -37.90 -21.56
N VAL A 93 -31.91 -39.16 -21.63
CA VAL A 93 -32.77 -40.32 -21.89
C VAL A 93 -32.80 -41.22 -20.66
N ALA A 94 -33.99 -41.61 -20.20
CA ALA A 94 -34.14 -42.64 -19.18
C ALA A 94 -34.19 -44.03 -19.83
N ASP A 95 -33.53 -45.00 -19.21
CA ASP A 95 -33.37 -46.35 -19.76
C ASP A 95 -33.24 -47.38 -18.63
N GLY A 96 -34.34 -48.08 -18.33
CA GLY A 96 -34.42 -48.91 -17.13
C GLY A 96 -34.23 -48.08 -15.86
N SER A 97 -33.21 -48.41 -15.07
CA SER A 97 -32.79 -47.61 -13.91
C SER A 97 -31.60 -46.68 -14.20
N CYS A 98 -31.03 -46.73 -15.41
CA CYS A 98 -30.00 -45.81 -15.89
C CYS A 98 -30.59 -44.50 -16.44
N LYS A 99 -29.76 -43.46 -16.48
CA LYS A 99 -30.00 -42.24 -17.27
C LYS A 99 -28.78 -41.92 -18.11
N TRP A 100 -29.01 -41.50 -19.34
CA TRP A 100 -27.98 -41.20 -20.34
C TRP A 100 -28.08 -39.76 -20.80
N LYS A 101 -26.96 -39.05 -20.90
CA LYS A 101 -26.87 -37.77 -21.62
C LYS A 101 -26.36 -38.04 -23.03
N VAL A 102 -27.10 -37.59 -24.04
CA VAL A 102 -26.67 -37.69 -25.45
C VAL A 102 -25.72 -36.55 -25.75
N ASN A 103 -24.45 -36.88 -25.90
CA ASN A 103 -23.36 -35.96 -26.15
C ASN A 103 -22.78 -36.19 -27.55
N THR A 104 -22.19 -35.19 -28.18
CA THR A 104 -21.26 -35.47 -29.29
C THR A 104 -20.00 -36.13 -28.73
N ASP A 105 -19.31 -36.92 -29.54
CA ASP A 105 -18.04 -37.55 -29.17
C ASP A 105 -16.90 -36.61 -28.74
N SER A 106 -17.00 -35.30 -29.00
CA SER A 106 -15.89 -34.34 -28.84
C SER A 106 -16.25 -32.99 -28.16
N GLN A 107 -17.51 -32.54 -28.15
CA GLN A 107 -17.84 -31.18 -27.69
C GLN A 107 -17.66 -30.94 -26.19
N ASP A 108 -17.99 -31.88 -25.30
CA ASP A 108 -17.85 -31.64 -23.85
C ASP A 108 -16.38 -31.35 -23.48
N THR A 109 -15.44 -32.01 -24.16
CA THR A 109 -14.00 -31.72 -24.05
C THR A 109 -13.64 -30.39 -24.68
N MET A 110 -14.14 -30.08 -25.89
CA MET A 110 -13.84 -28.82 -26.59
C MET A 110 -14.36 -27.58 -25.84
N VAL A 111 -15.57 -27.64 -25.29
CA VAL A 111 -16.18 -26.55 -24.51
C VAL A 111 -15.40 -26.31 -23.22
N SER A 112 -14.97 -27.38 -22.53
CA SER A 112 -14.15 -27.29 -21.33
C SER A 112 -12.80 -26.60 -21.62
N GLU A 113 -12.09 -27.04 -22.66
CA GLU A 113 -10.81 -26.45 -23.04
C GLU A 113 -10.96 -25.00 -23.54
N MET A 114 -12.01 -24.69 -24.29
CA MET A 114 -12.33 -23.33 -24.71
C MET A 114 -12.57 -22.40 -23.51
N ASN A 115 -13.37 -22.83 -22.54
CA ASN A 115 -13.65 -22.04 -21.33
C ASN A 115 -12.38 -21.79 -20.50
N LYS A 116 -11.49 -22.78 -20.39
CA LYS A 116 -10.18 -22.60 -19.76
C LYS A 116 -9.35 -21.56 -20.50
N ALA A 117 -9.24 -21.68 -21.82
CA ALA A 117 -8.48 -20.74 -22.64
C ALA A 117 -9.01 -19.30 -22.53
N ILE A 118 -10.33 -19.12 -22.59
CA ILE A 118 -11.00 -17.82 -22.41
C ILE A 118 -10.69 -17.24 -21.02
N THR A 119 -10.82 -18.05 -19.97
CA THR A 119 -10.55 -17.61 -18.59
C THR A 119 -9.10 -17.20 -18.40
N SER A 120 -8.16 -17.98 -18.93
CA SER A 120 -6.74 -17.65 -18.90
C SER A 120 -6.42 -16.35 -19.65
N ALA A 121 -7.01 -16.13 -20.82
CA ALA A 121 -6.82 -14.91 -21.59
C ALA A 121 -7.39 -13.68 -20.88
N ILE A 122 -8.59 -13.78 -20.29
CA ILE A 122 -9.21 -12.70 -19.51
C ILE A 122 -8.37 -12.35 -18.29
N ASN A 123 -7.91 -13.35 -17.54
CA ASN A 123 -7.07 -13.12 -16.35
C ASN A 123 -5.73 -12.48 -16.72
N SER A 124 -5.12 -12.92 -17.82
CA SER A 124 -3.88 -12.30 -18.33
C SER A 124 -4.12 -10.83 -18.70
N LEU A 125 -5.18 -10.53 -19.44
CA LEU A 125 -5.53 -9.16 -19.81
C LEU A 125 -5.85 -8.31 -18.59
N HIS A 126 -6.62 -8.82 -17.63
CA HIS A 126 -6.95 -8.12 -16.38
C HIS A 126 -5.69 -7.75 -15.60
N ASN A 127 -4.75 -8.69 -15.47
CA ASN A 127 -3.48 -8.44 -14.78
C ASN A 127 -2.64 -7.38 -15.49
N THR A 128 -2.57 -7.43 -16.82
CA THR A 128 -1.87 -6.42 -17.63
C THR A 128 -2.49 -5.04 -17.45
N ILE A 129 -3.81 -4.91 -17.62
CA ILE A 129 -4.54 -3.64 -17.44
C ILE A 129 -4.35 -3.09 -16.02
N LYS A 130 -4.49 -3.94 -15.01
CA LYS A 130 -4.30 -3.55 -13.60
C LYS A 130 -2.89 -3.02 -13.36
N SER A 131 -1.87 -3.67 -13.94
CA SER A 131 -0.47 -3.25 -13.86
C SER A 131 -0.26 -1.89 -14.52
N GLU A 132 -0.75 -1.71 -15.76
CA GLU A 132 -0.59 -0.47 -16.52
C GLU A 132 -1.30 0.73 -15.87
N ILE A 133 -2.52 0.53 -15.38
CA ILE A 133 -3.26 1.57 -14.65
C ILE A 133 -2.53 1.93 -13.36
N THR A 134 -2.10 0.93 -12.58
CA THR A 134 -1.38 1.18 -11.31
C THR A 134 -0.09 1.96 -11.57
N LYS A 135 0.66 1.58 -12.62
CA LYS A 135 1.88 2.28 -13.03
C LYS A 135 1.59 3.72 -13.43
N THR A 136 0.59 3.94 -14.29
CA THR A 136 0.25 5.30 -14.76
C THR A 136 -0.15 6.22 -13.61
N LEU A 137 -0.94 5.70 -12.65
CA LEU A 137 -1.33 6.44 -11.45
C LEU A 137 -0.12 6.73 -10.55
N SER A 138 0.79 5.77 -10.37
CA SER A 138 2.05 5.95 -9.65
C SER A 138 2.92 7.02 -10.29
N ASP A 139 3.14 6.95 -11.61
CA ASP A 139 3.96 7.91 -12.35
C ASP A 139 3.36 9.33 -12.25
N THR A 140 2.04 9.44 -12.32
CA THR A 140 1.32 10.73 -12.18
C THR A 140 1.49 11.30 -10.76
N MET A 141 1.32 10.48 -9.73
CA MET A 141 1.52 10.91 -8.34
C MET A 141 2.96 11.34 -8.10
N HIS A 142 3.93 10.58 -8.60
CA HIS A 142 5.35 10.90 -8.49
C HIS A 142 5.71 12.21 -9.20
N ALA A 143 5.06 12.52 -10.33
CA ALA A 143 5.22 13.77 -11.05
C ALA A 143 4.60 14.99 -10.32
N GLN A 144 3.54 14.80 -9.54
CA GLN A 144 2.95 15.86 -8.71
C GLN A 144 3.85 16.24 -7.53
N TYR A 145 4.58 15.28 -6.97
CA TYR A 145 5.49 15.48 -5.84
C TYR A 145 6.89 14.99 -6.17
N PRO A 146 7.61 15.58 -7.13
CA PRO A 146 8.95 15.11 -7.53
C PRO A 146 9.93 15.10 -6.34
N VAL A 147 11.04 14.37 -6.47
CA VAL A 147 12.14 14.42 -5.48
C VAL A 147 12.57 15.87 -5.27
N GLY A 148 12.74 16.27 -4.01
CA GLY A 148 12.94 17.68 -3.62
C GLY A 148 11.68 18.38 -3.13
N SER A 149 10.50 17.77 -3.28
CA SER A 149 9.23 18.37 -2.83
C SER A 149 9.14 18.46 -1.32
N TYR A 150 8.55 19.56 -0.84
CA TYR A 150 8.16 19.75 0.54
C TYR A 150 6.63 19.66 0.64
N ILE A 151 6.14 18.98 1.67
CA ILE A 151 4.71 18.95 2.00
C ILE A 151 4.48 19.38 3.45
N TYR A 152 3.35 20.04 3.69
CA TYR A 152 2.85 20.43 5.00
C TYR A 152 1.67 19.53 5.36
N SER A 153 1.64 18.99 6.57
CA SER A 153 0.61 18.03 7.00
C SER A 153 0.34 18.12 8.50
N ASP A 154 -0.91 17.90 8.90
CA ASP A 154 -1.27 17.72 10.32
C ASP A 154 -0.96 16.30 10.81
N LYS A 155 -0.60 15.38 9.89
CA LYS A 155 -0.26 13.99 10.22
C LYS A 155 1.22 13.86 10.53
N SER A 156 1.54 13.25 11.68
CA SER A 156 2.91 12.87 12.06
C SER A 156 3.44 11.67 11.30
N ALA A 157 2.57 10.86 10.69
CA ALA A 157 2.95 9.67 9.94
C ALA A 157 3.75 10.03 8.68
N ASN A 158 4.65 9.14 8.25
CA ASN A 158 5.41 9.34 7.02
C ASN A 158 4.46 9.39 5.80
N PRO A 159 4.61 10.37 4.88
CA PRO A 159 3.77 10.50 3.69
C PRO A 159 3.66 9.25 2.82
N SER A 160 4.71 8.41 2.77
CA SER A 160 4.67 7.15 2.02
C SER A 160 3.62 6.15 2.52
N THR A 161 3.12 6.32 3.75
CA THR A 161 2.14 5.40 4.36
C THR A 161 0.69 5.78 4.07
N TYR A 162 0.41 7.03 3.70
CA TYR A 162 -0.96 7.51 3.49
C TYR A 162 -1.20 8.19 2.14
N LEU A 163 -0.15 8.65 1.45
CA LEU A 163 -0.31 9.13 0.08
C LEU A 163 -0.46 7.93 -0.86
N PRO A 164 -1.51 7.90 -1.70
CA PRO A 164 -1.72 6.80 -2.63
C PRO A 164 -0.58 6.75 -3.66
N TYR A 165 -0.17 5.52 -4.00
CA TYR A 165 0.90 5.26 -4.98
C TYR A 165 2.27 5.88 -4.64
N MET A 166 2.53 6.13 -3.35
CA MET A 166 3.80 6.69 -2.86
C MET A 166 4.52 5.76 -1.88
N SER A 167 4.10 4.50 -1.77
CA SER A 167 4.68 3.54 -0.81
C SER A 167 6.17 3.23 -1.05
N ASP A 168 6.65 3.48 -2.26
CA ASP A 168 8.04 3.30 -2.70
C ASP A 168 8.92 4.55 -2.54
N THR A 169 8.35 5.65 -2.04
CA THR A 169 9.05 6.94 -1.85
C THR A 169 9.66 7.07 -0.46
N THR A 170 10.64 7.97 -0.33
CA THR A 170 11.31 8.26 0.95
C THR A 170 11.12 9.72 1.33
N TRP A 171 10.52 9.95 2.49
CA TRP A 171 10.29 11.28 3.06
C TRP A 171 10.97 11.42 4.41
N VAL A 172 11.58 12.58 4.64
CA VAL A 172 12.23 12.92 5.91
C VAL A 172 11.55 14.15 6.51
N GLN A 173 11.16 14.04 7.78
CA GLN A 173 10.62 15.19 8.51
C GLN A 173 11.71 16.27 8.64
N THR A 174 11.35 17.52 8.38
CA THR A 174 12.29 18.65 8.30
C THR A 174 11.68 19.90 8.90
N ALA A 175 12.46 20.99 8.93
CA ALA A 175 12.04 22.33 9.36
C ALA A 175 11.41 22.40 10.76
N ALA A 176 11.71 21.44 11.65
CA ALA A 176 11.31 21.54 13.05
C ALA A 176 11.87 22.83 13.67
N GLY A 177 10.98 23.66 14.24
CA GLY A 177 11.33 24.98 14.78
C GLY A 177 11.77 26.00 13.74
N ARG A 178 11.49 25.79 12.45
CA ARG A 178 11.87 26.71 11.36
C ARG A 178 10.68 27.04 10.47
N VAL A 179 10.70 28.24 9.91
CA VAL A 179 9.82 28.65 8.82
C VAL A 179 10.60 28.53 7.51
N LEU A 180 9.98 27.98 6.47
CA LEU A 180 10.58 27.97 5.13
C LEU A 180 10.43 29.35 4.50
N ILE A 181 11.54 29.87 3.97
CA ILE A 181 11.58 31.12 3.19
C ILE A 181 12.07 30.81 1.78
N GLY A 182 11.59 31.58 0.80
CA GLY A 182 11.99 31.41 -0.60
C GLY A 182 13.47 31.70 -0.78
N ALA A 183 14.19 30.79 -1.45
CA ALA A 183 15.54 31.05 -1.89
C ALA A 183 15.54 32.09 -3.03
N GLY A 184 16.56 32.93 -3.08
CA GLY A 184 16.69 34.02 -4.05
C GLY A 184 17.08 35.34 -3.40
N LYS A 185 17.12 36.39 -4.22
CA LYS A 185 17.38 37.76 -3.76
C LYS A 185 16.06 38.39 -3.32
N ALA A 186 15.96 38.77 -2.05
CA ALA A 186 14.82 39.51 -1.53
C ALA A 186 14.85 40.99 -1.97
N ASP A 187 13.72 41.67 -1.82
CA ASP A 187 13.58 43.11 -2.15
C ASP A 187 14.55 44.00 -1.35
N SER A 188 14.95 43.56 -0.15
CA SER A 188 15.98 44.22 0.67
C SER A 188 17.40 44.11 0.09
N GLY A 189 17.60 43.24 -0.90
CA GLY A 189 18.91 42.93 -1.49
C GLY A 189 19.60 41.71 -0.88
N THR A 190 19.14 41.21 0.27
CA THR A 190 19.67 39.99 0.90
C THR A 190 19.45 38.77 0.01
N VAL A 191 20.49 37.94 -0.14
CA VAL A 191 20.43 36.70 -0.95
C VAL A 191 20.31 35.49 -0.03
N TYR A 192 19.23 34.72 -0.21
CA TYR A 192 18.97 33.46 0.48
C TYR A 192 19.33 32.29 -0.42
N ASN A 193 20.38 31.56 -0.08
CA ASN A 193 20.75 30.34 -0.79
C ASN A 193 19.87 29.17 -0.33
N ALA A 194 19.47 28.30 -1.27
CA ALA A 194 18.71 27.10 -0.95
C ALA A 194 19.47 26.23 0.07
N GLY A 195 18.80 25.81 1.14
CA GLY A 195 19.39 25.03 2.22
C GLY A 195 20.12 25.85 3.30
N ALA A 196 20.28 27.17 3.13
CA ALA A 196 20.80 28.03 4.19
C ALA A 196 19.85 28.04 5.40
N THR A 197 20.41 28.19 6.60
CA THR A 197 19.67 28.26 7.86
C THR A 197 20.01 29.55 8.60
N GLY A 198 19.07 30.05 9.41
CA GLY A 198 19.24 31.28 10.19
C GLY A 198 18.00 31.56 11.03
N GLY A 199 17.94 32.77 11.59
CA GLY A 199 16.88 33.21 12.51
C GLY A 199 17.22 32.97 13.98
N GLU A 200 16.45 33.62 14.86
CA GLU A 200 16.57 33.51 16.32
C GLU A 200 15.18 33.40 16.95
N GLU A 201 15.01 32.52 17.94
CA GLU A 201 13.73 32.39 18.66
C GLU A 201 13.51 33.55 19.64
N LYS A 202 14.60 33.96 20.30
CA LYS A 202 14.62 35.03 21.30
C LYS A 202 15.80 35.95 21.04
N HIS A 203 15.57 37.24 21.16
CA HIS A 203 16.59 38.26 20.98
C HIS A 203 16.86 38.99 22.29
N LYS A 204 18.14 39.15 22.62
CA LYS A 204 18.60 39.92 23.77
C LYS A 204 19.27 41.19 23.26
N LEU A 205 18.71 42.35 23.61
CA LEU A 205 19.25 43.64 23.19
C LEU A 205 20.70 43.78 23.62
N SER A 206 21.57 44.10 22.66
CA SER A 206 22.94 44.51 22.87
C SER A 206 23.02 46.00 23.21
N ILE A 207 24.18 46.44 23.72
CA ILE A 207 24.43 47.86 23.99
C ILE A 207 24.38 48.68 22.68
N GLU A 208 24.81 48.10 21.55
CA GLU A 208 24.79 48.78 20.25
C GLU A 208 23.37 49.00 19.70
N GLU A 209 22.39 48.21 20.16
CA GLU A 209 20.98 48.32 19.76
C GLU A 209 20.17 49.28 20.65
N LEU A 210 20.75 49.78 21.74
CA LEU A 210 20.06 50.72 22.62
C LEU A 210 19.98 52.12 21.98
N PRO A 211 18.83 52.80 22.09
CA PRO A 211 18.73 54.19 21.66
C PRO A 211 19.66 55.07 22.51
N VAL A 212 20.25 56.08 21.86
CA VAL A 212 21.02 57.11 22.58
C VAL A 212 20.06 57.99 23.37
N VAL A 213 20.02 57.82 24.70
CA VAL A 213 19.24 58.65 25.61
C VAL A 213 20.13 59.79 26.12
N LYS A 214 19.75 61.04 25.79
CA LYS A 214 20.41 62.27 26.29
C LYS A 214 19.42 63.11 27.08
N GLY A 215 19.89 63.74 28.14
CA GLY A 215 19.14 64.72 28.92
C GLY A 215 20.04 65.37 29.97
N ASP A 216 19.73 66.62 30.31
CA ASP A 216 20.41 67.35 31.37
C ASP A 216 19.58 67.25 32.66
N LEU A 217 20.23 66.89 33.76
CA LEU A 217 19.63 66.95 35.09
C LEU A 217 20.10 68.25 35.77
N GLN A 218 19.23 69.26 35.81
CA GLN A 218 19.53 70.51 36.53
C GLN A 218 19.02 70.43 37.97
N PHE A 219 19.95 70.45 38.91
CA PHE A 219 19.71 70.46 40.34
C PHE A 219 19.90 71.89 40.90
N ARG A 220 18.87 72.50 41.50
CA ARG A 220 18.97 73.82 42.17
C ARG A 220 18.78 73.69 43.68
N LEU A 221 19.67 74.30 44.45
CA LEU A 221 19.54 74.47 45.89
C LEU A 221 18.38 75.42 46.20
N LEU A 222 17.53 75.07 47.17
CA LEU A 222 16.64 76.04 47.81
C LEU A 222 17.48 76.75 48.90
N ASN A 223 17.89 78.00 48.66
CA ASN A 223 18.61 78.86 49.62
C ASN A 223 19.86 78.22 50.27
N GLY A 224 20.77 77.66 49.48
CA GLY A 224 22.13 77.31 49.92
C GLY A 224 22.28 76.03 50.76
N ASP A 225 21.28 75.65 51.56
CA ASP A 225 21.44 74.63 52.61
C ASP A 225 20.46 73.44 52.50
N SER A 226 19.62 73.37 51.47
CA SER A 226 18.57 72.34 51.32
C SER A 226 18.99 71.21 50.35
N ASN A 227 18.90 69.95 50.79
CA ASN A 227 19.06 68.79 49.90
C ASN A 227 17.84 68.62 48.95
N ILE A 228 18.08 68.16 47.72
CA ILE A 228 17.13 68.10 46.61
C ILE A 228 15.99 67.10 46.81
N VAL A 229 16.11 66.18 47.77
CA VAL A 229 15.11 65.14 48.08
C VAL A 229 14.37 65.41 49.41
N ALA A 230 14.59 66.56 50.06
CA ALA A 230 14.20 66.82 51.46
C ALA A 230 12.68 67.00 51.76
N GLY A 231 11.75 66.65 50.86
CA GLY A 231 10.31 66.89 51.05
C GLY A 231 9.36 65.73 50.73
N GLY A 232 9.87 64.55 50.37
CA GLY A 232 9.01 63.43 49.95
C GLY A 232 8.51 62.58 51.14
N PHE A 233 7.26 62.79 51.57
CA PHE A 233 6.63 61.96 52.62
C PHE A 233 6.27 60.53 52.17
N ASN A 234 6.39 60.22 50.87
CA ASN A 234 6.14 58.89 50.32
C ASN A 234 7.46 58.18 49.99
N LYS A 235 7.90 57.31 50.90
CA LYS A 235 9.14 56.52 50.80
C LYS A 235 9.00 55.26 49.94
N SER A 236 8.07 55.23 48.99
CA SER A 236 7.88 54.08 48.10
C SER A 236 8.56 54.38 46.76
N PRO A 237 9.83 53.97 46.56
CA PRO A 237 10.57 54.27 45.34
C PRO A 237 9.92 53.56 44.16
N ASN A 238 9.28 54.30 43.26
CA ASN A 238 8.71 53.78 42.02
C ASN A 238 9.09 54.72 40.85
N GLY A 239 9.85 54.22 39.87
CA GLY A 239 10.23 54.98 38.66
C GLY A 239 11.67 54.76 38.18
N VAL A 240 12.02 55.36 37.02
CA VAL A 240 13.36 55.26 36.38
C VAL A 240 14.45 55.96 37.19
N PHE A 241 14.08 56.99 37.96
CA PHE A 241 14.93 57.63 38.95
C PHE A 241 14.37 57.29 40.33
N THR A 242 15.17 56.65 41.17
CA THR A 242 14.77 56.23 42.51
C THR A 242 15.75 56.69 43.56
N TYR A 243 15.20 57.20 44.66
CA TYR A 243 15.93 57.50 45.87
C TYR A 243 16.25 56.19 46.61
N LYS A 244 17.53 55.95 46.91
CA LYS A 244 17.99 54.86 47.76
C LYS A 244 18.47 55.44 49.10
N GLN A 245 17.68 55.26 50.15
CA GLN A 245 18.06 55.64 51.52
C GLN A 245 19.09 54.65 52.08
N HIS A 246 20.13 55.14 52.75
CA HIS A 246 21.19 54.30 53.31
C HIS A 246 20.75 53.38 54.45
N GLY A 247 21.38 52.19 54.50
CA GLY A 247 21.44 51.31 55.67
C GLY A 247 22.55 50.25 55.51
N GLY A 248 23.76 50.49 56.03
CA GLY A 248 24.85 49.50 56.10
C GLY A 248 26.23 50.00 55.63
N GLY A 249 27.30 49.55 56.29
CA GLY A 249 28.63 50.19 56.37
C GLY A 249 29.73 49.71 55.42
N GLU A 250 29.50 49.65 54.10
CA GLU A 250 30.55 49.32 53.12
C GLU A 250 31.13 50.54 52.35
N TRP A 251 30.68 51.77 52.63
CA TRP A 251 31.18 52.99 51.96
C TRP A 251 31.79 54.01 52.92
N GLY A 252 32.76 53.57 53.72
CA GLY A 252 33.63 54.48 54.47
C GLY A 252 34.58 55.21 53.52
N GLY A 253 34.17 56.33 52.93
CA GLY A 253 35.11 57.16 52.15
C GLY A 253 34.59 58.31 51.29
N SER A 254 33.28 58.49 51.09
CA SER A 254 32.76 59.64 50.32
C SER A 254 31.37 60.01 50.86
N ILE A 255 31.13 61.06 51.66
CA ILE A 255 31.57 62.46 51.58
C ILE A 255 31.51 63.11 52.99
N GLN A 256 32.48 63.99 53.28
CA GLN A 256 32.69 64.74 54.54
C GLN A 256 31.81 66.01 54.63
N SER A 257 31.40 66.43 55.83
CA SER A 257 30.70 67.72 56.03
C SER A 257 31.38 68.59 57.11
N GLY A 258 31.96 69.72 56.69
CA GLY A 258 31.77 71.02 57.36
C GLY A 258 30.38 71.59 56.99
N PRO A 259 30.01 72.84 57.37
CA PRO A 259 28.65 73.30 57.71
C PRO A 259 27.49 72.50 57.07
N SER A 260 27.24 71.38 57.75
CA SER A 260 25.98 70.68 58.02
C SER A 260 25.03 70.23 56.89
N ALA A 261 25.49 69.27 56.08
CA ALA A 261 24.69 68.07 55.82
C ALA A 261 25.61 66.83 55.79
N ALA A 262 25.67 66.14 56.94
CA ALA A 262 26.45 64.91 57.13
C ALA A 262 25.79 63.65 56.52
N GLN A 263 25.10 63.78 55.38
CA GLN A 263 24.83 62.71 54.42
C GLN A 263 24.02 63.25 53.22
N ASN A 264 24.69 63.74 52.18
CA ASN A 264 24.07 63.87 50.87
C ASN A 264 24.78 62.92 49.91
N THR A 265 24.26 61.71 49.77
CA THR A 265 24.51 60.93 48.57
C THR A 265 23.17 60.40 48.10
N ASP A 266 22.35 61.30 47.58
CA ASP A 266 21.23 60.89 46.76
C ASP A 266 21.82 60.34 45.46
N ILE A 267 22.15 59.04 45.46
CA ILE A 267 22.49 58.35 44.24
C ILE A 267 21.21 58.27 43.43
N ILE A 268 21.16 59.04 42.36
CA ILE A 268 20.14 58.88 41.34
C ILE A 268 20.55 57.66 40.52
N SER A 269 19.96 56.52 40.84
CA SER A 269 20.13 55.29 40.07
C SER A 269 19.32 55.39 38.79
N MET A 270 19.93 55.11 37.64
CA MET A 270 19.26 54.89 36.36
C MET A 270 19.44 53.43 35.96
N ASN A 271 18.34 52.72 35.75
CA ASN A 271 18.36 51.33 35.28
C ASN A 271 17.57 51.22 33.98
N PHE A 272 18.13 50.54 32.98
CA PHE A 272 17.47 50.24 31.71
C PHE A 272 17.13 48.76 31.64
N GLY A 273 15.84 48.45 31.51
CA GLY A 273 15.36 47.07 31.34
C GLY A 273 15.77 46.13 32.49
N ASN A 274 15.53 44.83 32.26
CA ASN A 274 15.93 43.74 33.16
C ASN A 274 16.83 42.71 32.47
N ASP A 275 17.41 43.07 31.32
CA ASP A 275 18.31 42.21 30.54
C ASP A 275 17.67 40.87 30.09
N VAL A 276 16.34 40.86 29.95
CA VAL A 276 15.55 39.68 29.58
C VAL A 276 15.37 39.61 28.05
N PRO A 277 15.72 38.48 27.39
CA PRO A 277 15.44 38.28 25.99
C PRO A 277 13.94 38.33 25.68
N HIS A 278 13.55 38.99 24.60
CA HIS A 278 12.17 39.01 24.13
C HIS A 278 11.95 37.98 23.01
N ASN A 279 10.69 37.55 22.86
CA ASN A 279 10.29 36.67 21.77
C ASN A 279 10.48 37.39 20.41
N ASN A 280 11.21 36.76 19.48
CA ASN A 280 11.36 37.25 18.11
C ASN A 280 10.52 36.44 17.10
N MET A 281 9.70 35.49 17.57
CA MET A 281 8.82 34.73 16.68
C MET A 281 7.51 35.49 16.41
N PRO A 282 7.13 35.71 15.14
CA PRO A 282 5.78 36.17 14.81
C PRO A 282 4.73 35.10 15.19
N PRO A 283 3.42 35.43 15.27
CA PRO A 283 2.38 34.43 15.48
C PRO A 283 2.48 33.28 14.45
N TYR A 284 2.40 32.03 14.92
CA TYR A 284 2.59 30.85 14.08
C TYR A 284 1.62 29.71 14.43
N VAL A 285 1.49 28.77 13.49
CA VAL A 285 0.89 27.44 13.71
C VAL A 285 1.93 26.39 13.35
N THR A 286 2.00 25.32 14.15
CA THR A 286 2.96 24.23 13.93
C THR A 286 2.29 23.09 13.18
N VAL A 287 2.93 22.64 12.10
CA VAL A 287 2.52 21.46 11.32
C VAL A 287 3.74 20.59 11.02
N TYR A 288 3.52 19.35 10.59
CA TYR A 288 4.60 18.47 10.14
C TYR A 288 5.00 18.82 8.72
N ILE A 289 6.29 19.08 8.52
CA ILE A 289 6.88 19.35 7.21
C ILE A 289 7.75 18.18 6.82
N PHE A 290 7.52 17.60 5.64
CA PHE A 290 8.30 16.50 5.10
C PHE A 290 8.95 16.88 3.77
N HIS A 291 10.20 16.45 3.58
CA HIS A 291 10.97 16.62 2.34
C HIS A 291 11.18 15.27 1.67
N ARG A 292 10.82 15.15 0.39
CA ARG A 292 11.00 13.93 -0.41
C ARG A 292 12.44 13.80 -0.87
N LEU A 293 13.10 12.70 -0.49
CA LEU A 293 14.47 12.38 -0.91
C LEU A 293 14.54 11.38 -2.08
N LYS A 294 13.50 10.54 -2.23
CA LYS A 294 13.39 9.53 -3.28
C LYS A 294 11.94 9.32 -3.65
#